data_AF-A0A371E1J5-F1
#
_entry.id   AF-A0A371E1J5-F1
#
_cell.length_a   1.000
_cell.length_b   1.000
_cell.length_c   1.000
_cell.angle_alpha   90.00
_cell.angle_beta   90.00
_cell.angle_gamma   90.00
#
_symmetry.space_group_name_H-M   'P 1'
#
loop_
_entity.id
_entity.type
_entity.pdbx_description
1 polymer ?
#
loop_
_entity_poly.entity_id
_entity_poly.type
_entity_poly.pdbx_seq_one_letter_code
_entity_poly.pdbx_strand_id
1 'polypeptide(L)' 'MATVNAMPGNLPVFDGKGYEDWCVKMDAILEFQELDEIVKDGFQEPSKNASAEQKETHRENKRLDCKAQVLLHQCVSAN' A
#
# COMPACT_ATOMS: atom_id res chain seq x y z
N MET A 1 -14.77 -16.89 -1.56
CA MET A 1 -14.81 -15.99 -2.72
C MET A 1 -13.83 -14.87 -2.42
N ALA A 2 -12.64 -14.89 -3.02
CA ALA A 2 -11.68 -13.81 -2.83
C ALA A 2 -12.26 -12.59 -3.55
N THR A 3 -12.78 -11.64 -2.79
CA THR A 3 -12.97 -10.28 -3.26
C THR A 3 -11.58 -9.82 -3.68
N VAL A 4 -11.32 -9.88 -4.98
CA VAL A 4 -10.31 -9.01 -5.57
C VAL A 4 -10.73 -7.62 -5.10
N ASN A 5 -9.95 -7.03 -4.19
CA ASN A 5 -10.09 -5.62 -3.85
C ASN A 5 -9.89 -4.90 -5.17
N ALA A 6 -10.99 -4.65 -5.87
CA ALA A 6 -11.01 -4.04 -7.18
C ALA A 6 -10.31 -2.72 -6.98
N MET A 7 -9.15 -2.56 -7.63
CA MET A 7 -8.48 -1.27 -7.67
C MET A 7 -9.56 -0.27 -8.11
N PRO A 8 -9.81 0.81 -7.34
CA PRO A 8 -10.81 1.78 -7.71
C PRO A 8 -10.50 2.21 -9.14
N GLY A 9 -11.51 2.13 -10.02
CA GLY A 9 -11.34 2.09 -11.48
C GLY A 9 -10.63 3.30 -12.12
N ASN A 10 -10.17 4.26 -11.32
CA ASN A 10 -9.24 5.32 -11.69
C ASN A 10 -8.33 5.60 -10.50
N LEU A 11 -7.10 5.08 -10.53
CA LEU A 11 -6.05 5.53 -9.61
C LEU A 11 -5.70 7.00 -9.93
N PRO A 12 -5.46 7.84 -8.92
CA PRO A 12 -5.05 9.21 -9.14
C PRO A 12 -3.64 9.20 -9.74
N VAL A 13 -3.54 9.52 -11.02
CA VAL A 13 -2.25 9.69 -11.69
C VAL A 13 -1.76 11.11 -11.44
N PHE A 14 -0.52 11.25 -10.98
CA PHE A 14 0.11 12.55 -10.84
C PHE A 14 0.53 13.08 -12.21
N ASP A 15 -0.08 14.19 -12.63
CA ASP A 15 0.17 14.83 -13.92
C ASP A 15 1.16 16.02 -13.84
N GLY A 16 1.83 16.16 -12.69
CA GLY A 16 2.71 17.29 -12.39
C GLY A 16 1.99 18.53 -11.86
N LYS A 17 0.66 18.49 -11.70
CA LYS A 17 -0.17 19.57 -11.14
C LYS A 17 -1.03 19.03 -9.99
N GLY A 18 -1.54 19.94 -9.16
CA GLY A 18 -2.47 19.57 -8.08
C GLY A 18 -1.91 18.54 -7.10
N TYR A 19 -0.65 18.69 -6.69
CA TYR A 19 0.03 17.75 -5.78
C TYR A 19 -0.77 17.52 -4.49
N GLU A 20 -1.33 18.58 -3.90
CA GLU A 20 -2.14 18.46 -2.68
C GLU A 20 -3.40 17.61 -2.91
N ASP A 21 -4.14 17.86 -4.01
CA ASP A 21 -5.32 17.07 -4.37
C ASP A 21 -4.96 15.61 -4.67
N TRP A 22 -3.81 15.37 -5.30
CA TRP A 22 -3.28 14.04 -5.56
C TRP A 22 -2.93 13.32 -4.24
N CYS A 23 -2.26 14.00 -3.31
CA CYS A 23 -1.94 13.47 -1.99
C CYS A 23 -3.20 13.05 -1.22
N VAL A 24 -4.23 13.91 -1.18
CA VAL A 24 -5.49 13.59 -0.48
C VAL A 24 -6.16 12.35 -1.09
N LYS A 25 -6.17 12.22 -2.42
CA LYS A 25 -6.71 11.04 -3.11
C LYS A 25 -5.89 9.78 -2.83
N MET A 26 -4.56 9.91 -2.79
CA MET A 26 -3.67 8.80 -2.47
C MET A 26 -3.83 8.32 -1.03
N ASP A 27 -3.90 9.23 -0.07
CA ASP A 27 -4.12 8.91 1.33
C ASP A 27 -5.44 8.16 1.53
N ALA A 28 -6.53 8.61 0.90
CA ALA A 28 -7.82 7.93 0.96
C ALA A 28 -7.78 6.50 0.38
N ILE A 29 -6.96 6.25 -0.65
CA ILE A 29 -6.81 4.91 -1.24
C ILE A 29 -5.94 4.01 -0.37
N LEU A 30 -4.86 4.56 0.21
CA LEU A 30 -4.00 3.81 1.12
C LEU A 30 -4.78 3.38 2.37
N GLU A 31 -5.57 4.29 2.95
CA GLU A 31 -6.44 4.00 4.09
C GLU A 31 -7.52 2.95 3.72
N PHE A 32 -8.20 3.11 2.58
CA PHE A 32 -9.19 2.13 2.11
C PHE A 32 -8.60 0.73 1.87
N GLN A 33 -7.32 0.65 1.50
CA GLN A 33 -6.64 -0.62 1.24
C GLN A 33 -5.88 -1.18 2.44
N GLU A 34 -5.99 -0.55 3.62
CA GLU A 34 -5.25 -0.92 4.84
C GLU A 34 -3.73 -0.93 4.61
N LEU A 35 -3.26 0.02 3.80
CA LEU A 35 -1.86 0.20 3.44
C LEU A 35 -1.22 1.38 4.15
N ASP A 36 -2.02 2.23 4.79
CA ASP A 36 -1.51 3.49 5.36
C ASP A 36 -0.56 3.25 6.53
N GLU A 37 -0.87 2.31 7.44
CA GLU A 37 0.03 1.89 8.52
C GLU A 37 1.35 1.35 7.96
N ILE A 38 1.30 0.52 6.91
CA ILE A 38 2.51 -0.07 6.31
C ILE A 38 3.37 0.99 5.62
N VAL A 39 2.77 1.97 4.96
CA VAL A 39 3.51 3.03 4.25
C VAL A 39 4.03 4.10 5.21
N LYS A 40 3.26 4.48 6.24
CA LYS A 40 3.60 5.54 7.18
C LYS A 40 4.48 5.05 8.33
N ASP A 41 4.08 3.96 8.97
CA ASP A 41 4.73 3.44 10.18
C ASP A 41 5.75 2.34 9.85
N GLY A 42 5.64 1.73 8.67
CA GLY A 42 6.48 0.61 8.27
C GLY A 42 6.12 -0.67 9.02
N PHE A 43 6.98 -1.67 8.90
CA PHE A 43 6.81 -2.93 9.63
C PHE A 43 8.16 -3.47 10.10
N GLN A 44 8.14 -4.14 11.25
CA GLN A 44 9.35 -4.68 11.83
C GLN A 44 9.78 -5.99 11.14
N GLU A 45 11.08 -6.15 10.93
CA GLU A 45 11.65 -7.44 10.53
C GLU A 45 11.58 -8.44 11.70
N PRO A 46 11.19 -9.70 11.43
CA PRO A 46 11.13 -10.74 12.44
C PRO A 46 12.55 -11.10 12.85
N SER A 47 12.76 -11.24 14.16
CA SER A 47 14.00 -11.79 14.70
C SER A 47 14.23 -13.23 14.19
N LYS A 48 15.49 -13.68 14.18
CA LYS A 48 15.85 -15.08 13.83
C LYS A 48 15.07 -16.12 14.64
N ASN A 49 14.63 -15.73 15.85
CA ASN A 49 13.95 -16.60 16.81
C ASN A 49 12.44 -16.35 16.85
N ALA A 50 11.90 -15.57 15.89
CA ALA A 50 10.50 -15.18 15.87
C ALA A 50 9.56 -16.40 15.79
N SER A 51 8.44 -16.30 16.51
CA SER A 51 7.38 -17.33 16.51
C SER A 51 6.77 -17.49 15.13
N ALA A 52 6.00 -18.57 14.94
CA ALA A 52 5.28 -18.81 13.69
C ALA A 52 4.31 -17.65 13.38
N GLU A 53 3.57 -17.17 14.38
CA GLU A 53 2.67 -16.02 14.27
C GLU A 53 3.41 -14.75 13.84
N GLN A 54 4.56 -14.44 14.46
CA GLN A 54 5.35 -13.26 14.08
C GLN A 54 5.86 -13.33 12.63
N LYS A 55 6.20 -14.52 12.16
CA LYS A 55 6.62 -14.74 10.76
C LYS A 55 5.45 -14.59 9.79
N GLU A 56 4.26 -15.03 10.18
CA GLU A 56 3.04 -14.88 9.41
C GLU A 56 2.64 -13.41 9.28
N THR A 57 2.58 -12.67 10.39
CA THR A 57 2.34 -11.21 10.38
C THR A 57 3.36 -10.48 9.51
N HIS A 58 4.65 -10.81 9.62
CA HIS A 58 5.66 -10.19 8.75
C HIS A 58 5.43 -10.50 7.27
N ARG A 59 5.02 -11.72 6.93
CA ARG A 59 4.73 -12.12 5.54
C ARG A 59 3.55 -11.33 4.98
N GLU A 60 2.54 -11.09 5.80
CA GLU A 60 1.38 -10.28 5.45
C GLU A 60 1.76 -8.81 5.27
N ASN A 61 2.47 -8.23 6.22
CA ASN A 61 2.96 -6.85 6.14
C ASN A 61 3.84 -6.63 4.91
N LYS A 62 4.73 -7.59 4.59
CA LYS A 62 5.54 -7.55 3.38
C LYS A 62 4.70 -7.60 2.10
N ARG A 63 3.59 -8.35 2.11
CA ARG A 63 2.66 -8.39 0.97
C ARG A 63 1.94 -7.06 0.81
N LEU A 64 1.52 -6.43 1.90
CA LEU A 64 0.90 -5.10 1.89
C LEU A 64 1.89 -4.03 1.41
N ASP A 65 3.14 -4.07 1.85
CA ASP A 65 4.20 -3.16 1.39
C ASP A 65 4.42 -3.25 -0.12
N CYS A 66 4.56 -4.46 -0.65
CA CYS A 66 4.66 -4.67 -2.10
C CYS A 66 3.43 -4.13 -2.86
N LYS A 67 2.22 -4.28 -2.28
CA LYS A 67 0.99 -3.76 -2.88
C LYS A 67 0.99 -2.22 -2.89
N ALA A 68 1.42 -1.59 -1.80
CA ALA A 68 1.55 -0.14 -1.71
C ALA A 68 2.57 0.42 -2.70
N GLN A 69 3.72 -0.25 -2.87
CA GLN A 69 4.72 0.15 -3.88
C GLN A 69 4.17 0.08 -5.31
N VAL A 70 3.48 -1.00 -5.65
CA VAL A 70 2.85 -1.14 -6.99
C VAL A 70 1.80 -0.05 -7.20
N LEU A 71 0.97 0.22 -6.19
CA LEU A 71 -0.04 1.28 -6.23
C LEU A 71 0.61 2.65 -6.45
N LEU A 72 1.61 3.01 -5.64
CA LEU A 72 2.35 4.26 -5.77
C LEU A 72 2.95 4.40 -7.17
N HIS A 73 3.57 3.34 -7.70
CA HIS A 73 4.13 3.33 -9.05
C HIS A 73 3.07 3.57 -10.13
N GLN A 74 1.89 2.96 -10.01
CA GLN A 74 0.78 3.19 -10.94
C GLN A 74 0.23 4.62 -10.86
N CYS A 75 0.29 5.24 -9.69
CA CYS A 75 -0.18 6.61 -9.46
C CYS A 75 0.83 7.68 -9.89
N VAL A 76 2.10 7.34 -10.16
CA VAL A 76 3.10 8.29 -10.67
C VAL A 76 3.51 8.01 -12.12
N SER A 77 3.34 6.78 -12.59
CA SER A 77 3.68 6.35 -13.95
C SER A 77 2.43 5.80 -14.63
N ALA A 78 1.60 6.70 -15.17
CA ALA A 78 0.63 6.29 -16.18
C ALA A 78 1.39 6.02 -17.48
N ASN A 79 1.45 4.75 -17.88
CA ASN A 79 1.91 4.36 -19.19
C ASN A 79 0.75 3.75 -19.97
#